data_AF-A0A9P6AJT6-F1
#
_entry.id   AF-A0A9P6AJT6-F1
#
_cell.length_a   1.000
_cell.length_b   1.000
_cell.length_c   1.000
_cell.angle_alpha   90.00
_cell.angle_beta   90.00
_cell.angle_gamma   90.00
#
_symmetry.space_group_name_H-M   'P 1'
#
loop_
_entity.id
_entity.type
_entity.pdbx_description
1 polymer ?
#
loop_
_entity_poly.entity_id
_entity_poly.type
_entity_poly.pdbx_seq_one_letter_code
_entity_poly.pdbx_strand_id
1 'polypeptide(L)'
;MIGCELLVDISEALGIAKESTSPFGNINIIFAGDFCQLPPVKNTRLFSAVNKLTEKPSDSQTEDGQKKTKGKALWLQVTTVVLLIQSMHQAGPENQRFWELLDRLHFGKSEVVLTRPQWHNAPIITSQNAVKDALN
;
A
#
# COMPACT_ATOMS: atom_id res chain seq x y z
N MET A 1 -0.46 -2.45 5.30
CA MET A 1 -1.28 -2.08 4.13
C MET A 1 -2.27 -3.19 3.83
N ILE A 2 -3.36 -2.84 3.14
CA ILE A 2 -4.42 -3.77 2.72
C ILE A 2 -4.02 -4.43 1.39
N GLY A 3 -4.19 -5.75 1.31
CA GLY A 3 -4.08 -6.53 0.07
C GLY A 3 -5.42 -7.13 -0.35
N CYS A 4 -5.45 -7.79 -1.52
CA CYS A 4 -6.66 -8.40 -2.08
C CYS A 4 -7.27 -9.43 -1.13
N GLU A 5 -6.44 -10.26 -0.51
CA GLU A 5 -6.86 -11.37 0.33
C GLU A 5 -7.54 -10.85 1.61
N LEU A 6 -6.90 -9.90 2.30
CA LEU A 6 -7.50 -9.22 3.45
C LEU A 6 -8.80 -8.48 3.07
N LEU A 7 -8.87 -7.88 1.88
CA LEU A 7 -10.09 -7.20 1.42
C LEU A 7 -11.26 -8.18 1.28
N VAL A 8 -11.01 -9.40 0.82
CA VAL A 8 -12.02 -10.47 0.77
C VAL A 8 -12.45 -10.85 2.19
N ASP A 9 -11.50 -11.07 3.10
CA ASP A 9 -11.81 -11.43 4.50
C ASP A 9 -12.74 -10.40 5.15
N ILE A 10 -12.46 -9.11 4.93
CA ILE A 10 -13.31 -8.02 5.41
C ILE A 10 -14.70 -8.09 4.77
N SER A 11 -14.78 -8.24 3.44
CA SER A 11 -16.07 -8.30 2.74
C SER A 11 -16.91 -9.49 3.18
N GLU A 12 -16.31 -10.65 3.43
CA GLU A 12 -16.99 -11.85 3.87
C GLU A 12 -17.46 -11.73 5.31
N ALA A 13 -16.61 -11.24 6.21
CA ALA A 13 -17.00 -10.99 7.60
C ALA A 13 -18.19 -10.02 7.70
N LEU A 14 -18.18 -8.95 6.90
CA LEU A 14 -19.31 -8.01 6.82
C LEU A 14 -20.55 -8.65 6.19
N GLY A 15 -20.39 -9.46 5.15
CA GLY A 15 -21.49 -10.20 4.54
C GLY A 15 -22.19 -11.13 5.52
N ILE A 16 -21.42 -11.90 6.31
CA ILE A 16 -21.94 -12.76 7.37
C ILE A 16 -22.68 -11.91 8.43
N ALA A 17 -22.04 -10.86 8.94
CA ALA A 17 -22.63 -10.01 9.99
C ALA A 17 -23.90 -9.27 9.55
N LYS A 18 -24.05 -9.01 8.24
CA LYS A 18 -25.20 -8.31 7.66
C LYS A 18 -26.21 -9.24 7.00
N GLU A 19 -25.98 -10.56 7.07
CA GLU A 19 -26.78 -11.57 6.37
C GLU A 19 -26.99 -11.22 4.89
N SER A 20 -25.93 -10.73 4.25
CA SER A 20 -25.97 -10.18 2.89
C SER A 20 -24.84 -10.75 2.04
N THR A 21 -25.19 -11.15 0.82
CA THR A 21 -24.24 -11.62 -0.19
C THR A 21 -23.63 -10.47 -1.01
N SER A 22 -24.08 -9.23 -0.77
CA SER A 22 -23.54 -8.06 -1.46
C SER A 22 -22.11 -7.76 -1.00
N PRO A 23 -21.27 -7.16 -1.86
CA PRO A 23 -19.95 -6.66 -1.46
C PRO A 23 -20.01 -5.88 -0.15
N PHE A 24 -19.10 -6.21 0.78
CA PHE A 24 -19.02 -5.60 2.11
C PHE A 24 -20.34 -5.61 2.92
N GLY A 25 -21.24 -6.57 2.67
CA GLY A 25 -22.53 -6.63 3.34
C GLY A 25 -23.43 -5.42 3.05
N ASN A 26 -23.26 -4.78 1.89
CA ASN A 26 -23.96 -3.54 1.50
C ASN A 26 -23.68 -2.34 2.43
N ILE A 27 -22.47 -2.27 2.98
CA ILE A 27 -21.99 -1.14 3.79
C ILE A 27 -21.20 -0.19 2.89
N ASN A 28 -21.37 1.11 3.11
CA ASN A 28 -20.55 2.13 2.45
C ASN A 28 -19.12 2.07 2.98
N ILE A 29 -18.15 1.76 2.11
CA ILE A 29 -16.74 1.66 2.45
C ILE A 29 -15.98 2.87 1.91
N ILE A 30 -15.20 3.52 2.77
CA ILE A 30 -14.26 4.58 2.38
C ILE A 30 -12.85 4.05 2.59
N PHE A 31 -12.07 4.01 1.50
CA PHE A 31 -10.65 3.72 1.56
C PHE A 31 -9.87 5.02 1.67
N ALA A 32 -8.93 5.09 2.61
CA ALA A 32 -8.01 6.21 2.76
C ALA A 32 -6.60 5.67 3.01
N GLY A 33 -5.60 6.24 2.34
CA GLY A 33 -4.21 5.81 2.47
C GLY A 33 -3.33 6.32 1.33
N ASP A 34 -2.09 5.86 1.33
CA ASP A 34 -1.08 6.18 0.31
C ASP A 34 -0.50 4.88 -0.26
N PHE A 35 -0.50 4.75 -1.59
CA PHE A 35 0.03 3.56 -2.28
C PHE A 35 1.57 3.55 -2.39
N CYS A 36 2.23 4.65 -2.05
CA CYS A 36 3.69 4.71 -1.91
C CYS A 36 4.20 4.26 -0.54
N GLN A 37 3.31 3.78 0.32
CA GLN A 37 3.69 2.97 1.46
C GLN A 37 4.32 1.64 1.01
N LEU A 38 4.89 0.91 1.97
CA LEU A 38 5.36 -0.45 1.72
C LEU A 38 4.23 -1.31 1.10
N PRO A 39 4.53 -2.36 0.34
CA PRO A 39 3.49 -3.27 -0.13
C PRO A 39 2.98 -4.17 0.99
N PRO A 40 1.72 -4.63 0.95
CA PRO A 40 1.20 -5.57 1.95
C PRO A 40 2.10 -6.81 2.03
N VAL A 41 2.39 -7.25 3.26
CA VAL A 41 3.25 -8.41 3.51
C VAL A 41 2.46 -9.69 3.23
N LYS A 42 3.00 -10.59 2.41
CA LYS A 42 2.37 -11.88 2.04
C LYS A 42 0.95 -11.75 1.47
N ASN A 43 0.63 -10.63 0.85
CA ASN A 43 -0.68 -10.35 0.28
C ASN A 43 -0.49 -9.67 -1.07
N THR A 44 -1.45 -9.86 -1.95
CA THR A 44 -1.45 -9.29 -3.29
C THR A 44 -1.82 -7.82 -3.24
N ARG A 45 -1.03 -6.97 -3.93
CA ARG A 45 -1.26 -5.52 -3.95
C ARG A 45 -2.59 -5.22 -4.66
N LEU A 46 -3.40 -4.31 -4.12
CA LEU A 46 -4.66 -3.89 -4.74
C LEU A 46 -4.48 -3.33 -6.16
N PHE A 47 -3.37 -2.60 -6.38
CA PHE A 47 -3.00 -2.01 -7.66
C PHE A 47 -2.20 -2.95 -8.59
N SER A 48 -2.08 -4.24 -8.25
CA SER A 48 -1.48 -5.22 -9.15
C SER A 48 -2.29 -5.38 -10.43
N ALA A 49 -1.62 -5.64 -11.56
CA ALA A 49 -2.31 -5.93 -12.82
C ALA A 49 -3.03 -7.29 -12.71
N VAL A 50 -4.22 -7.40 -13.31
CA VAL A 50 -5.07 -8.61 -13.23
C VAL A 50 -4.32 -9.86 -13.74
N ASN A 51 -3.51 -9.70 -14.79
CA ASN A 51 -2.69 -10.77 -15.36
C ASN A 51 -1.48 -11.16 -14.49
N LYS A 52 -1.23 -10.48 -13.36
CA LYS A 52 -0.14 -10.77 -12.41
C LYS A 52 -0.65 -11.29 -11.06
N LEU A 53 -1.94 -11.62 -10.95
CA LEU A 53 -2.52 -12.13 -9.70
C LEU A 53 -2.09 -13.59 -9.42
N THR A 54 -1.86 -14.35 -10.49
CA THR A 54 -1.47 -15.76 -10.44
C THR A 54 -0.26 -15.99 -11.33
N GLU A 55 0.66 -16.86 -10.93
CA GLU A 55 1.84 -17.17 -11.75
C GLU A 55 1.48 -18.05 -12.95
N LYS A 56 0.54 -18.98 -12.75
CA LYS A 56 0.01 -19.87 -13.78
C LYS A 56 -1.52 -19.79 -13.83
N PRO A 57 -2.15 -20.00 -15.02
CA PRO A 57 -3.61 -20.01 -15.12
C PRO A 57 -4.29 -21.02 -14.19
N SER A 58 -3.66 -22.16 -13.94
CA SER A 58 -4.14 -23.19 -13.01
C SER A 58 -4.27 -22.68 -11.57
N ASP A 59 -3.48 -21.69 -11.16
CA ASP A 59 -3.48 -21.21 -9.78
C ASP A 59 -4.79 -20.49 -9.45
N SER A 60 -5.50 -19.98 -10.45
CA SER A 60 -6.84 -19.38 -10.29
C SER A 60 -7.89 -20.38 -9.79
N GLN A 61 -7.62 -21.69 -9.90
CA GLN A 61 -8.49 -22.74 -9.38
C GLN A 61 -8.24 -23.03 -7.90
N THR A 62 -7.11 -22.59 -7.34
CA THR A 62 -6.81 -22.73 -5.91
C THR A 62 -7.61 -21.74 -5.09
N GLU A 63 -7.89 -22.07 -3.83
CA GLU A 63 -8.59 -21.17 -2.90
C GLU A 63 -7.90 -19.81 -2.79
N ASP A 64 -6.56 -19.81 -2.67
CA ASP A 64 -5.75 -18.59 -2.63
C ASP A 64 -5.87 -17.76 -3.92
N GLY A 65 -5.78 -18.40 -5.10
CA GLY A 65 -5.95 -17.72 -6.39
C GLY A 65 -7.35 -17.14 -6.59
N GLN A 66 -8.38 -17.85 -6.13
CA GLN A 66 -9.76 -17.35 -6.12
C GLN A 66 -9.90 -16.13 -5.21
N LYS A 67 -9.29 -16.17 -4.02
CA LYS A 67 -9.30 -15.07 -3.05
C LYS A 67 -8.62 -13.82 -3.62
N LYS A 68 -7.46 -13.98 -4.26
CA LYS A 68 -6.76 -12.88 -4.96
C LYS A 68 -7.63 -12.25 -6.05
N THR A 69 -8.29 -13.09 -6.85
CA THR A 69 -9.15 -12.66 -7.96
C THR A 69 -10.39 -11.93 -7.44
N LYS A 70 -11.06 -12.48 -6.43
CA LYS A 70 -12.23 -11.88 -5.77
C LYS A 70 -11.87 -10.54 -5.12
N GLY A 71 -10.74 -10.47 -4.43
CA GLY A 71 -10.24 -9.23 -3.83
C GLY A 71 -9.94 -8.16 -4.87
N LYS A 72 -9.35 -8.55 -6.01
CA LYS A 72 -9.15 -7.62 -7.13
C LYS A 72 -10.49 -7.14 -7.69
N ALA A 73 -11.47 -8.02 -7.85
CA ALA A 73 -12.79 -7.66 -8.34
C ALA A 73 -13.49 -6.67 -7.39
N LEU A 74 -13.40 -6.88 -6.07
CA LEU A 74 -13.89 -5.93 -5.06
C LEU A 74 -13.22 -4.57 -5.18
N TRP A 75 -11.89 -4.54 -5.35
CA TRP A 75 -11.16 -3.28 -5.52
C TRP A 75 -11.56 -2.52 -6.79
N LEU A 76 -11.83 -3.23 -7.90
CA LEU A 76 -12.27 -2.63 -9.15
C LEU A 76 -13.70 -2.04 -9.08
N GLN A 77 -14.47 -2.32 -8.02
CA GLN A 77 -15.78 -1.67 -7.80
C GLN A 77 -15.65 -0.25 -7.23
N VAL A 78 -14.45 0.17 -6.80
CA VAL A 78 -14.21 1.55 -6.36
C VAL A 78 -14.18 2.47 -7.57
N THR A 79 -15.21 3.30 -7.72
CA THR A 79 -15.38 4.20 -8.88
C THR A 79 -14.98 5.65 -8.60
N THR A 80 -14.90 6.03 -7.32
CA THR A 80 -14.62 7.41 -6.91
C THR A 80 -13.27 7.47 -6.23
N VAL A 81 -12.41 8.37 -6.71
CA VAL A 81 -11.09 8.62 -6.13
C VAL A 81 -10.97 10.10 -5.84
N VAL A 82 -10.53 10.42 -4.62
CA VAL A 82 -10.22 11.79 -4.19
C VAL A 82 -8.73 11.85 -3.89
N LEU A 83 -8.02 12.73 -4.59
CA LEU A 83 -6.58 12.94 -4.42
C LEU A 83 -6.35 14.17 -3.54
N LEU A 84 -5.69 13.98 -2.40
CA LEU A 84 -5.24 15.08 -1.55
C LEU A 84 -3.82 15.49 -1.99
N ILE A 85 -3.68 16.69 -2.54
CA ILE A 85 -2.42 17.18 -3.13
C ILE A 85 -1.60 18.08 -2.20
N GLN A 86 -2.23 18.64 -1.17
CA GLN A 86 -1.59 19.59 -0.26
C GLN A 86 -1.07 18.86 0.98
N SER A 87 0.26 18.87 1.18
CA SER A 87 0.87 18.38 2.42
C SER A 87 0.67 19.41 3.53
N MET A 88 -0.02 18.99 4.60
CA MET A 88 -0.17 19.80 5.80
C MET A 88 0.90 19.49 6.86
N HIS A 89 1.65 18.39 6.71
CA HIS A 89 2.70 17.99 7.65
C HIS A 89 3.99 18.80 7.49
N GLN A 90 4.38 19.11 6.25
CA GLN A 90 5.56 19.93 5.95
C GLN A 90 5.16 21.20 5.22
N ALA A 91 4.14 21.89 5.75
CA ALA A 91 3.70 23.18 5.23
C ALA A 91 4.75 24.27 5.52
N GLY A 92 4.63 25.41 4.82
CA GLY A 92 5.48 26.58 5.03
C GLY A 92 6.66 26.68 4.05
N PRO A 93 7.11 27.90 3.73
CA PRO A 93 8.20 28.15 2.79
C PRO A 93 9.53 27.51 3.22
N GLU A 94 9.76 27.36 4.53
CA GLU A 94 10.96 26.73 5.10
C GLU A 94 11.11 25.25 4.70
N ASN A 95 9.99 24.59 4.41
CA ASN A 95 9.95 23.16 4.07
C ASN A 95 9.88 22.89 2.56
N GLN A 96 9.84 23.94 1.72
CA GLN A 96 9.67 23.81 0.27
C GLN A 96 10.69 22.85 -0.35
N ARG A 97 11.97 23.01 0.00
CA ARG A 97 13.05 22.16 -0.52
C ARG A 97 12.89 20.69 -0.12
N PHE A 98 12.35 20.43 1.07
CA PHE A 98 12.12 19.06 1.55
C PHE A 98 10.91 18.45 0.84
N TRP A 99 9.83 19.19 0.66
CA TRP A 99 8.67 18.76 -0.09
C TRP A 99 9.01 18.42 -1.56
N GLU A 100 9.78 19.28 -2.24
CA GLU A 100 10.26 19.02 -3.61
C GLU A 100 11.14 17.75 -3.68
N LEU A 101 11.95 17.49 -2.64
CA LEU A 101 12.72 16.26 -2.56
C LEU A 101 11.82 15.03 -2.37
N LEU A 102 10.84 15.09 -1.48
CA LEU A 102 9.89 14.00 -1.24
C LEU A 102 9.09 13.68 -2.50
N ASP A 103 8.63 14.71 -3.23
CA ASP A 103 7.91 14.54 -4.49
C ASP A 103 8.78 13.82 -5.53
N ARG A 104 10.05 14.23 -5.70
CA ARG A 104 10.98 13.51 -6.59
C ARG A 104 11.27 12.09 -6.14
N LEU A 105 11.43 11.85 -4.83
CA LEU A 105 11.63 10.50 -4.28
C LEU A 105 10.42 9.59 -4.55
N HIS A 106 9.21 10.13 -4.42
CA HIS A 106 7.96 9.44 -4.69
C HIS A 106 7.90 8.88 -6.13
N PHE A 107 8.49 9.60 -7.10
CA PHE A 107 8.60 9.18 -8.49
C PHE A 107 9.95 8.54 -8.87
N GLY A 108 10.82 8.25 -7.90
CA GLY A 108 12.12 7.63 -8.14
C GLY A 108 13.12 8.50 -8.92
N LYS A 109 13.00 9.83 -8.84
CA LYS A 109 13.79 10.81 -9.61
C LYS A 109 14.87 11.53 -8.79
N SER A 110 15.32 10.94 -7.69
CA SER A 110 16.25 11.56 -6.75
C SER A 110 17.54 10.78 -6.62
N GLU A 111 18.66 11.49 -6.70
CA GLU A 111 19.97 10.99 -6.24
C GLU A 111 20.28 11.59 -4.86
N VAL A 112 20.53 10.74 -3.87
CA VAL A 112 20.91 11.15 -2.52
C VAL A 112 22.31 10.61 -2.23
N VAL A 113 23.25 11.53 -1.98
CA VAL A 113 24.63 11.17 -1.60
C VAL A 113 24.73 11.06 -0.09
N LEU A 114 24.69 9.83 0.42
CA LEU A 114 24.70 9.53 1.85
C LEU A 114 26.08 9.73 2.52
N THR A 115 27.15 9.88 1.75
CA THR A 115 28.53 10.01 2.26
C THR A 115 28.90 11.42 2.73
N ARG A 116 27.96 12.38 2.75
CA ARG A 116 28.26 13.76 3.13
C ARG A 116 28.49 13.92 4.65
N PRO A 117 29.43 14.77 5.09
CA PRO A 117 29.75 14.90 6.51
C PRO A 117 28.60 15.31 7.43
N GLN A 118 27.62 16.03 6.90
CA GLN A 118 26.42 16.44 7.60
C GLN A 118 25.55 15.27 8.13
N TRP A 119 25.76 14.05 7.65
CA TRP A 119 24.96 12.88 8.03
C TRP A 119 25.58 12.02 9.13
N HIS A 120 26.80 12.32 9.61
CA HIS A 120 27.50 11.47 10.59
C HIS A 120 26.76 11.26 11.92
N ASN A 121 25.94 12.23 12.35
CA ASN A 121 25.17 12.16 13.59
C ASN A 121 23.68 11.88 13.36
N ALA A 122 23.29 11.52 12.14
CA ALA A 122 21.90 11.23 11.82
C ALA A 122 21.50 9.82 12.28
N PRO A 123 20.25 9.60 12.74
CA PRO A 123 19.74 8.26 12.97
C PRO A 123 19.86 7.39 11.72
N ILE A 124 20.31 6.14 11.89
CA ILE A 124 20.48 5.18 10.80
C ILE A 124 19.21 4.33 10.69
N ILE A 125 18.58 4.36 9.52
CA ILE A 125 17.49 3.44 9.17
C ILE A 125 18.11 2.30 8.35
N THR A 126 17.92 1.06 8.81
CA THR A 126 18.42 -0.13 8.11
C THR A 126 17.25 -0.94 7.55
N SER A 127 17.53 -1.73 6.52
CA SER A 127 16.51 -2.55 5.84
C SER A 127 16.08 -3.78 6.65
N GLN A 128 16.87 -4.21 7.63
CA GLN A 128 16.64 -5.43 8.40
C GLN A 128 16.84 -5.18 9.89
N ASN A 129 15.93 -5.74 10.69
CA ASN A 129 16.01 -5.65 12.15
C ASN A 129 17.32 -6.21 12.69
N ALA A 130 17.83 -7.32 12.15
CA ALA A 130 19.10 -7.91 12.57
C ALA A 130 20.29 -6.94 12.44
N VAL A 131 20.31 -6.10 11.39
CA VAL A 131 21.37 -5.09 11.21
C VAL A 131 21.18 -3.92 12.18
N LYS A 132 19.93 -3.47 12.37
CA LYS A 132 19.59 -2.45 13.38
C LYS A 132 19.99 -2.93 14.78
N ASP A 133 19.72 -4.19 15.12
CA ASP A 133 20.03 -4.78 16.41
C ASP A 133 21.54 -4.97 16.65
N ALA A 134 22.33 -5.14 15.58
CA ALA A 134 23.80 -5.19 15.67
C ALA A 134 24.47 -3.80 15.81
N LEU A 135 23.75 -2.73 15.46
CA LEU A 135 24.23 -1.34 15.55
C LEU A 135 23.87 -0.66 16.89
N ASN A 136 22.86 -1.16 17.60
CA ASN A 136 22.44 -0.68 18.93
C ASN A 136 23.17 -1.42 20.04
#